data_AF-A0AAD1THW9-F1
#
_entry.id   AF-A0AAD1THW9-F1
#
_cell.length_a   1.000
_cell.length_b   1.000
_cell.length_c   1.000
_cell.angle_alpha   90.00
_cell.angle_beta   90.00
_cell.angle_gamma   90.00
#
_symmetry.space_group_name_H-M   'P 1'
#
loop_
_entity.id
_entity.type
_entity.pdbx_description
1 polymer ?
#
loop_
_entity_poly.entity_id
_entity_poly.type
_entity_poly.pdbx_seq_one_letter_code
_entity_poly.pdbx_strand_id
1 'polypeptide(L)'
;MTVNTIGASLQTLYMVAYIVYADQKRNLVYQVLLSLGVLFLAYGYFYILISDIGVRLNQLGMFCSIFTITMYLSPMADLAHIIRTKSTKCLSFPLTVATFLASSSWVLYGWVLGDLYIMIPNFPGIVTSILRFWLFWIYPPDKPSYRHILA
;
A
#
# COMPACT_ATOMS: atom_id res chain seq x y z
N MET A 1 3.38 -3.95 -15.94
CA MET A 1 3.40 -2.46 -15.97
C MET A 1 2.00 -1.85 -15.88
N THR A 2 1.00 -2.39 -16.58
CA THR A 2 -0.38 -1.88 -16.62
C THR A 2 -1.02 -1.59 -15.24
N VAL A 3 -0.93 -2.52 -14.28
CA VAL A 3 -1.55 -2.36 -12.96
C VAL A 3 -0.95 -1.18 -12.18
N ASN A 4 0.38 -1.06 -12.19
CA ASN A 4 1.06 0.04 -11.51
C ASN A 4 0.79 1.38 -12.18
N THR A 5 0.66 1.42 -13.51
CA THR A 5 0.28 2.64 -14.24
C THR A 5 -1.13 3.10 -13.85
N ILE A 6 -2.10 2.19 -13.85
CA ILE A 6 -3.47 2.50 -13.42
C ILE A 6 -3.49 2.98 -11.97
N GLY A 7 -2.78 2.26 -11.08
CA GLY A 7 -2.66 2.63 -9.68
C GLY A 7 -2.06 4.02 -9.48
N ALA A 8 -0.97 4.32 -10.19
CA ALA A 8 -0.34 5.64 -10.17
C ALA A 8 -1.30 6.73 -10.66
N SER A 9 -2.03 6.51 -11.76
CA SER A 9 -3.02 7.48 -12.27
C SER A 9 -4.12 7.77 -11.24
N LEU A 10 -4.67 6.73 -10.61
CA LEU A 10 -5.69 6.87 -9.56
C LEU A 10 -5.14 7.59 -8.33
N GLN A 11 -3.92 7.26 -7.89
CA GLN A 11 -3.27 7.89 -6.74
C GLN A 11 -2.98 9.38 -7.01
N THR A 12 -2.52 9.72 -8.22
CA THR A 12 -2.34 11.12 -8.64
C THR A 12 -3.66 11.87 -8.66
N LEU A 13 -4.73 11.28 -9.19
CA LEU A 13 -6.06 11.89 -9.19
C LEU A 13 -6.55 12.15 -7.76
N TYR A 14 -6.38 11.18 -6.86
CA TYR A 14 -6.72 11.33 -5.45
C TYR A 14 -5.94 12.46 -4.78
N MET A 15 -4.62 12.54 -5.02
CA MET A 15 -3.78 13.61 -4.49
C MET A 15 -4.20 14.98 -5.01
N VAL A 16 -4.50 15.10 -6.31
CA VAL A 16 -4.98 16.36 -6.90
C VAL A 16 -6.30 16.79 -6.27
N ALA A 17 -7.27 15.87 -6.16
CA ALA A 17 -8.53 16.15 -5.49
C ALA A 17 -8.30 16.63 -4.04
N TYR A 18 -7.44 15.95 -3.28
CA TYR A 18 -7.10 16.36 -1.92
C TYR A 18 -6.47 17.76 -1.87
N ILE A 19 -5.53 18.09 -2.75
CA ILE A 19 -4.87 19.41 -2.77
C ILE A 19 -5.84 20.53 -3.15
N VAL A 20 -6.84 20.23 -4.00
CA VAL A 20 -7.86 21.19 -4.41
C VAL A 20 -8.86 21.44 -3.27
N TYR A 21 -9.34 20.38 -2.60
CA TYR A 21 -10.47 20.47 -1.67
C TYR A 21 -10.09 20.54 -0.17
N ALA A 22 -8.88 20.18 0.22
CA ALA A 22 -8.48 20.18 1.64
C ALA A 22 -7.83 21.50 2.08
N ASP A 23 -8.21 21.99 3.26
CA ASP A 23 -7.64 23.22 3.85
C ASP A 23 -6.17 23.04 4.28
N GLN A 24 -5.80 21.87 4.81
CA GLN A 24 -4.45 21.57 5.30
C GLN A 24 -3.59 20.83 4.26
N LYS A 25 -3.25 21.51 3.16
CA LYS A 25 -2.49 20.93 2.03
C LYS A 25 -0.98 21.11 2.08
N ARG A 26 -0.46 22.04 2.90
CA ARG A 26 0.96 22.44 2.88
C ARG A 26 1.91 21.26 3.13
N ASN A 27 1.66 20.45 4.15
CA ASN A 27 2.52 19.32 4.50
C ASN A 27 2.52 18.25 3.40
N LEU A 28 1.35 17.94 2.82
CA LEU A 28 1.24 16.99 1.72
C LEU A 28 1.99 17.49 0.48
N VAL A 29 1.83 18.76 0.11
CA VAL A 29 2.54 19.34 -1.04
C VAL A 29 4.06 19.26 -0.85
N TYR A 30 4.57 19.58 0.35
CA TYR A 30 6.00 19.40 0.65
C TYR A 30 6.45 17.94 0.53
N GLN A 31 5.67 16.98 1.03
CA GLN A 31 5.99 15.55 0.90
C GLN A 31 5.99 15.09 -0.57
N VAL A 32 5.05 15.55 -1.38
CA VAL A 32 4.98 15.24 -2.81
C VAL A 32 6.17 15.84 -3.56
N LEU A 33 6.50 17.11 -3.33
CA LEU A 33 7.65 17.77 -3.95
C LEU A 33 8.97 17.09 -3.57
N LEU A 34 9.13 16.72 -2.30
CA LEU A 34 10.31 15.99 -1.83
C LEU A 34 10.41 14.62 -2.50
N SER A 35 9.29 13.89 -2.61
CA SER A 35 9.24 12.58 -3.28
C SER A 35 9.60 12.69 -4.76
N LEU A 36 9.08 13.70 -5.48
CA LEU A 36 9.43 13.96 -6.87
C LEU A 36 10.92 14.31 -7.04
N GLY A 37 11.48 15.10 -6.11
CA GLY A 37 12.90 15.41 -6.09
C GLY A 37 13.78 14.16 -5.92
N VAL A 38 13.42 13.27 -4.98
CA VAL A 38 14.11 11.99 -4.78
C VAL A 38 14.05 11.12 -6.03
N LEU A 39 12.89 11.03 -6.69
CA LEU A 39 12.74 10.26 -7.93
C LEU A 39 13.58 10.83 -9.08
N PHE A 40 13.64 12.16 -9.22
CA PHE A 40 14.47 12.81 -10.23
C PHE A 40 15.96 12.55 -10.02
N LEU A 41 16.44 12.65 -8.78
CA LEU A 41 17.82 12.34 -8.41
C LEU A 41 18.15 10.86 -8.63
N ALA A 42 17.25 9.95 -8.24
CA ALA A 42 17.41 8.53 -8.47
C ALA A 42 17.48 8.20 -9.96
N TYR A 43 16.61 8.81 -10.79
CA TYR A 43 16.66 8.68 -12.24
C TYR A 43 18.02 9.14 -12.80
N GLY A 44 18.50 10.31 -12.37
CA GLY A 44 19.83 10.81 -12.76
C GLY A 44 20.95 9.86 -12.37
N TYR A 45 20.94 9.32 -11.14
CA TYR A 45 21.92 8.34 -10.67
C TYR A 45 21.94 7.08 -11.54
N PHE A 46 20.77 6.45 -11.77
CA PHE A 46 20.67 5.22 -12.56
C PHE A 46 20.95 5.44 -14.06
N TYR A 47 20.72 6.64 -14.59
CA TYR A 47 20.97 6.96 -15.99
C TYR A 47 22.43 7.30 -16.25
N ILE A 48 23.08 8.04 -15.34
CA ILE A 48 24.44 8.56 -15.55
C ILE A 48 25.52 7.61 -15.04
N LEU A 49 25.34 7.01 -13.85
CA LEU A 49 26.41 6.22 -13.20
C LEU A 49 26.36 4.73 -13.55
N ILE A 50 25.22 4.20 -13.99
CA ILE A 50 25.04 2.77 -14.23
C ILE A 50 24.66 2.55 -15.69
N SER A 51 25.68 2.36 -16.52
CA SER A 51 25.52 2.09 -17.96
C SER A 51 25.05 0.66 -18.23
N ASP A 52 25.37 -0.29 -17.35
CA ASP A 52 24.97 -1.69 -17.49
C ASP A 52 23.48 -1.89 -17.13
N ILE A 53 22.72 -2.41 -18.09
CA ILE A 53 21.27 -2.56 -17.93
C ILE A 53 20.88 -3.67 -16.94
N GLY A 54 21.68 -4.74 -16.83
CA GLY A 54 21.42 -5.84 -15.91
C GLY A 54 21.63 -5.43 -14.46
N VAL A 55 22.73 -4.71 -14.19
CA VAL A 55 23.02 -4.16 -12.86
C VAL A 55 21.96 -3.13 -12.47
N ARG A 56 21.55 -2.26 -13.40
CA ARG A 56 20.49 -1.27 -13.19
C ARG A 56 19.18 -1.93 -12.78
N LEU A 57 18.74 -2.95 -13.51
CA LEU A 57 17.48 -3.65 -13.24
C LEU A 57 17.51 -4.35 -11.88
N ASN A 58 18.62 -4.99 -11.51
CA ASN A 58 18.76 -5.66 -10.22
C ASN A 58 18.66 -4.67 -9.05
N GLN A 59 19.39 -3.55 -9.11
CA GLN A 59 19.35 -2.52 -8.07
C GLN A 59 17.97 -1.86 -7.93
N LEU A 60 17.31 -1.54 -9.04
CA LEU A 60 15.94 -1.04 -9.05
C LEU A 60 14.97 -2.05 -8.44
N GLY A 61 15.08 -3.33 -8.82
CA GLY A 61 14.26 -4.40 -8.25
C GLY A 61 14.41 -4.53 -6.74
N MET A 62 15.66 -4.49 -6.23
CA MET A 62 15.93 -4.49 -4.79
C MET A 62 15.33 -3.26 -4.09
N PHE A 63 15.56 -2.06 -4.63
CA PHE A 63 15.04 -0.82 -4.06
C PHE A 63 13.51 -0.81 -4.00
N CYS A 64 12.85 -1.15 -5.11
CA CYS A 64 11.39 -1.25 -5.18
C CYS A 64 10.85 -2.28 -4.18
N SER A 65 11.50 -3.44 -4.05
CA SER A 65 11.08 -4.48 -3.10
C SER A 65 11.15 -3.98 -1.65
N ILE A 66 12.26 -3.35 -1.25
CA ILE A 66 12.42 -2.77 0.10
C ILE A 66 11.36 -1.70 0.37
N PHE A 67 11.12 -0.83 -0.62
CA PHE A 67 10.11 0.22 -0.49
C PHE A 67 8.70 -0.38 -0.31
N THR A 68 8.32 -1.36 -1.14
CA THR A 68 7.03 -2.04 -1.01
C THR A 68 6.89 -2.75 0.34
N ILE A 69 7.94 -3.40 0.84
CA ILE A 69 7.93 -4.02 2.18
C ILE A 69 7.67 -2.96 3.26
N THR A 70 8.32 -1.81 3.17
CA THR A 70 8.16 -0.70 4.12
C THR A 70 6.74 -0.14 4.10
N MET A 71 6.05 -0.14 2.96
CA MET A 71 4.64 0.30 2.88
C MET A 71 3.71 -0.58 3.73
N TYR A 72 4.05 -1.84 4.03
CA TYR A 72 3.25 -2.68 4.93
C TYR A 72 3.33 -2.27 6.41
N LEU A 73 4.21 -1.32 6.78
CA LEU A 73 4.19 -0.74 8.12
C LEU A 73 2.89 0.03 8.40
N SER A 74 2.31 0.68 7.38
CA SER A 74 1.02 1.39 7.51
C SER A 74 -0.12 0.45 7.93
N PRO A 75 -0.41 -0.66 7.20
CA PRO A 75 -1.46 -1.57 7.61
C PRO A 75 -1.17 -2.31 8.92
N MET A 76 0.11 -2.48 9.31
CA MET A 76 0.46 -2.99 10.65
C MET A 76 0.08 -2.01 11.76
N ALA A 77 0.30 -0.71 11.55
CA ALA A 77 -0.13 0.33 12.50
C ALA A 77 -1.65 0.32 12.68
N ASP A 78 -2.40 0.11 11.60
CA ASP A 78 -3.87 -0.02 11.65
C ASP A 78 -4.30 -1.26 12.46
N LEU A 79 -3.65 -2.41 12.26
CA LEU A 79 -3.89 -3.61 13.07
C LEU A 79 -3.64 -3.35 14.57
N ALA A 80 -2.52 -2.69 14.89
CA ALA A 80 -2.20 -2.34 16.27
C ALA A 80 -3.24 -1.38 16.87
N HIS A 81 -3.77 -0.45 16.06
CA HIS A 81 -4.85 0.43 16.47
C HIS A 81 -6.14 -0.35 16.78
N ILE A 82 -6.53 -1.29 15.93
CA ILE A 82 -7.74 -2.12 16.13
C ILE A 82 -7.65 -2.98 17.37
N ILE A 83 -6.50 -3.59 17.64
CA ILE A 83 -6.31 -4.39 18.86
C ILE A 83 -6.49 -3.51 20.11
N ARG A 84 -6.03 -2.25 20.07
CA ARG A 84 -6.20 -1.28 21.16
C ARG A 84 -7.64 -0.80 21.31
N THR A 85 -8.29 -0.45 20.19
CA THR A 85 -9.66 0.10 20.21
C THR A 85 -10.75 -0.96 20.24
N LYS A 86 -10.40 -2.23 20.00
CA LYS A 86 -11.31 -3.38 19.91
C LYS A 86 -12.45 -3.19 18.91
N SER A 87 -12.28 -2.32 17.92
CA SER A 87 -13.33 -1.96 16.96
C SER A 87 -12.80 -2.05 15.53
N THR A 88 -13.57 -2.74 14.66
CA THR A 88 -13.26 -2.94 13.24
C THR A 88 -13.86 -1.86 12.34
N LYS A 89 -14.38 -0.75 12.90
CA LYS A 89 -15.03 0.33 12.14
C LYS A 89 -14.16 0.93 11.03
N CYS A 90 -12.84 0.95 11.21
CA CYS A 90 -11.90 1.46 10.22
C CYS A 90 -11.55 0.44 9.11
N LEU A 91 -11.95 -0.83 9.25
CA LEU A 91 -11.68 -1.87 8.26
C LEU A 91 -12.93 -2.25 7.46
N SER A 92 -12.80 -2.19 6.14
CA SER A 92 -13.79 -2.74 5.22
C SER A 92 -13.49 -4.22 4.93
N PHE A 93 -14.45 -5.11 5.20
CA PHE A 93 -14.32 -6.53 4.89
C PHE A 93 -14.10 -6.79 3.39
N PRO A 94 -14.87 -6.19 2.45
CA PRO A 94 -14.61 -6.29 1.02
C PRO A 94 -13.19 -5.89 0.61
N LEU A 95 -12.66 -4.82 1.20
CA LEU A 95 -11.30 -4.34 0.90
C LEU A 95 -10.23 -5.35 1.34
N THR A 96 -10.47 -6.02 2.47
CA THR A 96 -9.58 -7.08 2.97
C THR A 96 -9.58 -8.29 2.05
N VAL A 97 -10.75 -8.72 1.57
CA VAL A 97 -10.88 -9.82 0.60
C VAL A 97 -10.19 -9.47 -0.72
N ALA A 98 -10.42 -8.26 -1.25
CA ALA A 98 -9.77 -7.80 -2.47
C ALA A 98 -8.24 -7.79 -2.34
N THR A 99 -7.72 -7.31 -1.20
CA THR A 99 -6.28 -7.29 -0.92
C THR A 99 -5.70 -8.70 -0.85
N PHE A 100 -6.37 -9.62 -0.16
CA PHE A 100 -5.94 -11.02 -0.06
C PHE A 100 -5.84 -11.70 -1.44
N LEU A 101 -6.87 -11.54 -2.28
CA LEU A 101 -6.90 -12.11 -3.62
C LEU A 101 -5.84 -11.50 -4.53
N ALA A 102 -5.67 -10.18 -4.48
CA ALA A 102 -4.65 -9.47 -5.24
C ALA A 102 -3.25 -9.93 -4.85
N SER A 103 -2.91 -9.95 -3.55
CA SER A 103 -1.60 -10.41 -3.08
C SER A 103 -1.34 -11.88 -3.42
N SER A 104 -2.35 -12.75 -3.27
CA SER A 104 -2.23 -14.16 -3.64
C SER A 104 -1.97 -14.34 -5.13
N SER A 105 -2.68 -13.56 -5.97
CA SER A 105 -2.49 -13.60 -7.43
C SER A 105 -1.08 -13.16 -7.83
N TRP A 106 -0.53 -12.12 -7.19
CA TRP A 106 0.82 -11.66 -7.47
C TRP A 106 1.91 -12.63 -6.99
N VAL A 107 1.72 -13.26 -5.83
CA VAL A 107 2.64 -14.30 -5.35
C VAL A 107 2.65 -15.50 -6.30
N LEU A 108 1.47 -15.96 -6.75
CA LEU A 108 1.36 -17.03 -7.74
C LEU A 108 1.99 -16.63 -9.08
N TYR A 109 1.77 -15.40 -9.54
CA TYR A 109 2.39 -14.88 -10.76
C TYR A 109 3.93 -14.86 -10.66
N GLY A 110 4.47 -14.36 -9.54
CA GLY A 110 5.91 -14.40 -9.27
C GLY A 110 6.47 -15.82 -9.21
N TRP A 111 5.74 -16.76 -8.61
CA TRP A 111 6.12 -18.17 -8.57
C TRP A 111 6.22 -18.78 -9.97
N VAL A 112 5.21 -18.58 -10.82
CA VAL A 112 5.18 -19.13 -12.19
C VAL A 112 6.33 -18.57 -13.04
N LEU A 113 6.70 -17.31 -12.82
CA LEU A 113 7.81 -16.67 -13.51
C LEU A 113 9.19 -16.93 -12.88
N GLY A 114 9.24 -17.55 -11.69
CA GLY A 114 10.48 -17.69 -10.92
C GLY A 114 11.07 -16.35 -10.45
N ASP A 115 10.25 -15.31 -10.34
CA ASP A 115 10.67 -13.95 -10.00
C ASP A 115 10.40 -13.61 -8.53
N LEU A 116 11.47 -13.68 -7.73
CA LEU A 116 11.45 -13.36 -6.30
C LEU A 116 11.13 -11.88 -6.02
N TYR A 117 11.43 -10.96 -6.95
CA TYR A 117 11.14 -9.53 -6.77
C TYR A 117 9.65 -9.22 -6.87
N ILE A 118 8.86 -10.12 -7.45
CA ILE A 118 7.39 -10.01 -7.42
C ILE A 118 6.84 -10.75 -6.20
N MET A 119 7.39 -11.93 -5.90
CA MET A 119 6.87 -12.80 -4.86
C MET A 119 7.07 -12.23 -3.45
N ILE A 120 8.30 -11.83 -3.11
CA ILE A 120 8.68 -11.35 -1.78
C ILE A 120 7.85 -10.15 -1.33
N PRO A 121 7.69 -9.06 -2.12
CA PRO A 121 6.94 -7.90 -1.66
C PRO A 121 5.43 -8.12 -1.60
N ASN A 122 4.86 -9.13 -2.27
CA ASN A 122 3.42 -9.39 -2.20
C ASN A 122 3.03 -10.35 -1.05
N PHE A 123 3.99 -11.13 -0.54
CA PHE A 123 3.76 -12.08 0.54
C PHE A 123 3.25 -11.43 1.86
N PRO A 124 3.78 -10.29 2.33
CA PRO A 124 3.25 -9.62 3.51
C PRO A 124 1.75 -9.27 3.38
N GLY A 125 1.28 -8.93 2.19
CA GLY A 125 -0.13 -8.62 1.93
C GLY A 125 -1.08 -9.78 2.26
N ILE A 126 -0.65 -11.02 1.98
CA ILE A 126 -1.36 -12.24 2.37
C ILE A 126 -1.41 -12.35 3.90
N VAL A 127 -0.26 -12.21 4.56
CA VAL A 127 -0.14 -12.29 6.03
C VAL A 127 -1.02 -11.23 6.71
N THR A 128 -0.95 -9.98 6.27
CA THR A 128 -1.76 -8.89 6.83
C THR A 128 -3.26 -9.17 6.68
N SER A 129 -3.68 -9.75 5.56
CA SER A 129 -5.09 -10.04 5.28
C SER A 129 -5.62 -11.18 6.14
N ILE A 130 -4.81 -12.23 6.37
CA ILE A 130 -5.15 -13.32 7.31
C ILE A 130 -5.37 -12.76 8.72
N LEU A 131 -4.47 -11.88 9.18
CA LEU A 131 -4.62 -11.22 10.48
C LEU A 131 -5.89 -10.38 10.56
N ARG A 132 -6.24 -9.65 9.50
CA ARG A 132 -7.50 -8.89 9.44
C ARG A 132 -8.74 -9.78 9.52
N PHE A 133 -8.75 -10.91 8.80
CA PHE A 133 -9.87 -11.87 8.89
C PHE A 133 -10.01 -12.44 10.31
N TRP A 134 -8.90 -12.74 10.97
CA TRP A 134 -8.90 -13.19 12.35
C TRP A 134 -9.45 -12.11 13.30
N LEU A 135 -9.09 -10.83 13.10
CA LEU A 135 -9.66 -9.73 13.88
C LEU A 135 -11.17 -9.53 13.63
N PHE A 136 -11.64 -9.67 12.39
CA PHE A 136 -13.08 -9.61 12.09
C PHE A 136 -13.87 -10.72 12.80
N TRP A 137 -13.25 -11.88 13.00
CA TRP A 137 -13.86 -12.99 13.73
C TRP A 137 -13.98 -12.70 15.24
N ILE A 138 -12.97 -12.04 15.82
CA ILE A 138 -12.92 -11.76 17.26
C ILE A 138 -13.71 -10.50 17.65
N TYR A 139 -13.64 -9.45 16.84
CA TYR A 139 -14.24 -8.15 17.11
C TYR A 139 -15.45 -7.93 16.19
N PRO A 140 -16.66 -8.34 16.61
CA PRO A 140 -17.87 -8.08 15.85
C PRO A 140 -18.06 -6.56 15.66
N PRO A 141 -18.58 -6.11 14.51
CA PRO A 141 -18.86 -4.70 14.30
C PRO A 141 -19.82 -4.20 15.38
N ASP A 142 -19.46 -3.11 16.06
CA ASP A 142 -20.35 -2.47 17.04
C ASP A 142 -21.70 -2.22 16.37
N LYS A 143 -22.78 -2.63 17.03
CA LYS A 143 -24.16 -2.41 16.56
C LYS A 143 -24.31 -0.92 16.23
N PRO A 144 -24.84 -0.54 15.05
CA PRO A 144 -25.06 0.86 14.74
C PRO A 144 -26.02 1.44 15.78
N SER A 145 -25.57 2.49 16.49
CA SER A 145 -26.35 3.16 17.52
C SER A 145 -27.44 4.01 16.85
N TYR A 146 -28.49 3.37 16.35
CA TYR A 146 -29.73 4.04 15.92
C TYR A 146 -30.67 4.36 17.10
N ARG A 147 -30.27 4.04 18.34
CA ARG A 147 -31.14 4.14 19.53
C ARG A 147 -31.35 5.54 20.08
N HIS A 148 -30.71 6.58 19.51
CA HIS A 148 -30.87 7.96 19.97
C HIS A 148 -31.80 8.82 19.09
N ILE A 149 -32.43 8.26 18.06
CA ILE A 149 -33.34 9.01 17.16
C ILE A 149 -34.83 8.70 17.45
N LEU A 150 -35.13 7.82 18.42
CA LEU A 150 -36.50 7.40 18.75
C LEU A 150 -36.86 7.54 20.25
N ALA A 151 -36.21 8.45 20.98
CA ALA A 151 -36.57 8.77 22.37
C ALA A 151 -36.95 10.24 22.51
#